data_AF-A0A665X4X5-F1
#
_entry.id   AF-A0A665X4X5-F1
#
_cell.length_a   1.000
_cell.length_b   1.000
_cell.length_c   1.000
_cell.angle_alpha   90.00
_cell.angle_beta   90.00
_cell.angle_gamma   90.00
#
_symmetry.space_group_name_H-M   'P 1'
#
loop_
_entity.id
_entity.type
_entity.pdbx_description
1 polymer ?
#
loop_
_entity_poly.entity_id
_entity_poly.type
_entity_poly.pdbx_seq_one_letter_code
_entity_poly.pdbx_strand_id
1 'polypeptide(L)'
;MGAYYVYFENSSSNPLLIRRIEELNKTANGNVEAKVVCFYRRRDISSTLIALADKHARELEEEMENPEMADLPEKQKHQLRHRELFLSRQLESLPATHIRGKCCVTLLNETEALKSYLDREDAFFYSLVYDPQQKTLLADKGEIRVGNKYQADITDLLNEGEEDGRDLEKLEEKVWDPNSSLTEKQIDQFLVVARSVGTFARALDCSSSVRQPSLHMSAAAASRDITLFHAMDTLHATGYDMTRAIAALVPQGGPVLCRDEMEEWSASEANLFEEALEKYGKDFTDIQQDFLPWKSLTSIIEYYYMWKTTDRYVQQKRLKAAEAESKLKQVYIPNYNKPNPNQLSNNVKPALMNGAAGAGVPGPPGSGQTPILGRACESCYTSSSYQWYSWGPPNMQCRLCASCWTYWKKYGGLKMPTRLDGESTENPHLITLVIPHGLPLRHSGSPKFAVKTRQAFYLQTTALTRMTRRLCQDIIRPRYLARHPYLPVNTAAIKAECKGPVFLITCLVLTPSLPSISVHITEAHPCPVKPDPPARGGSISTGSLTPIKASPILNNGSPTILGKRTYEQHNGLDGECTNRTASNFVSI
;
A
#
# COMPACT_ATOMS: atom_id res chain seq x y z
N MET A 1 -1.22 -1.99 18.54
CA MET A 1 -1.18 -3.40 18.08
C MET A 1 -0.09 -3.50 17.03
N GLY A 2 0.91 -4.35 17.21
CA GLY A 2 1.93 -4.57 16.17
C GLY A 2 1.27 -5.15 14.92
N ALA A 3 1.66 -4.69 13.73
CA ALA A 3 1.17 -5.27 12.49
C ALA A 3 1.63 -6.74 12.38
N TYR A 4 0.70 -7.68 12.19
CA TYR A 4 1.02 -9.10 12.05
C TYR A 4 0.98 -9.49 10.56
N TYR A 5 2.10 -10.03 10.06
CA TYR A 5 2.17 -10.64 8.74
C TYR A 5 2.01 -12.16 8.85
N VAL A 6 1.22 -12.74 7.96
CA VAL A 6 0.81 -14.13 8.04
C VAL A 6 0.77 -14.82 6.69
N TYR A 7 1.00 -16.13 6.71
CA TYR A 7 0.79 -17.02 5.59
C TYR A 7 -0.67 -17.48 5.51
N PHE A 8 -1.32 -17.24 4.38
CA PHE A 8 -2.66 -17.68 4.05
C PHE A 8 -2.62 -18.86 3.06
N GLU A 9 -3.45 -19.88 3.29
CA GLU A 9 -3.64 -20.97 2.35
C GLU A 9 -5.00 -20.86 1.64
N ASN A 10 -4.97 -20.59 0.33
CA ASN A 10 -6.17 -20.64 -0.52
C ASN A 10 -6.41 -22.04 -1.12
N SER A 11 -5.33 -22.75 -1.45
CA SER A 11 -5.37 -24.13 -1.96
C SER A 11 -4.11 -24.88 -1.54
N SER A 12 -4.26 -26.17 -1.21
CA SER A 12 -3.14 -27.04 -0.83
C SER A 12 -2.10 -27.19 -1.95
N SER A 13 -2.54 -27.10 -3.21
CA SER A 13 -1.71 -27.20 -4.41
C SER A 13 -1.07 -25.89 -4.86
N ASN A 14 -1.29 -24.78 -4.15
CA ASN A 14 -0.64 -23.51 -4.43
C ASN A 14 0.27 -23.09 -3.26
N PRO A 15 1.32 -22.29 -3.52
CA PRO A 15 2.09 -21.67 -2.46
C PRO A 15 1.23 -20.74 -1.59
N LEU A 16 1.62 -20.62 -0.33
CA LEU A 16 0.96 -19.76 0.66
C LEU A 16 1.00 -18.31 0.20
N LEU A 17 -0.06 -17.56 0.42
CA LEU A 17 -0.13 -16.12 0.15
C LEU A 17 0.37 -15.36 1.38
N ILE A 18 1.04 -14.23 1.20
CA ILE A 18 1.46 -13.37 2.32
C ILE A 18 0.47 -12.23 2.45
N ARG A 19 0.04 -11.94 3.68
CA ARG A 19 -0.91 -10.86 3.96
C ARG A 19 -0.58 -10.15 5.28
N ARG A 20 -0.92 -8.88 5.37
CA ARG A 20 -0.88 -8.09 6.62
C ARG A 20 -2.29 -8.01 7.21
N ILE A 21 -2.43 -8.37 8.48
CA ILE A 21 -3.69 -8.25 9.21
C ILE A 21 -3.89 -6.79 9.62
N GLU A 22 -4.97 -6.17 9.14
CA GLU A 22 -5.41 -4.84 9.59
C GLU A 22 -6.35 -4.97 10.78
N GLU A 23 -7.26 -5.95 10.72
CA GLU A 23 -8.31 -6.12 11.72
C GLU A 23 -8.73 -7.59 11.81
N LEU A 24 -9.03 -8.07 13.02
CA LEU A 24 -9.62 -9.38 13.28
C LEU A 24 -11.02 -9.18 13.83
N ASN A 25 -12.01 -9.73 13.14
CA ASN A 25 -13.42 -9.60 13.47
C ASN A 25 -13.99 -10.96 13.87
N LYS A 26 -14.56 -11.03 15.08
CA LYS A 26 -15.31 -12.21 15.55
C LYS A 26 -16.80 -11.96 15.31
N THR A 27 -17.40 -12.78 14.45
CA THR A 27 -18.84 -12.75 14.17
C THR A 27 -19.65 -13.24 15.39
N ALA A 28 -20.94 -12.89 15.44
CA ALA A 28 -21.85 -13.34 16.50
C ALA A 28 -21.92 -14.89 16.62
N ASN A 29 -21.68 -15.59 15.51
CA ASN A 29 -21.66 -17.06 15.47
C ASN A 29 -20.33 -17.66 15.98
N GLY A 30 -19.39 -16.84 16.44
CA GLY A 30 -18.09 -17.26 16.95
C GLY A 30 -17.01 -17.48 15.87
N ASN A 31 -17.36 -17.39 14.58
CA ASN A 31 -16.38 -17.46 13.50
C ASN A 31 -15.50 -16.21 13.48
N VAL A 32 -14.23 -16.37 13.15
CA VAL A 32 -13.28 -15.26 13.08
C VAL A 32 -12.83 -15.03 11.65
N GLU A 33 -12.96 -13.78 11.22
CA GLU A 33 -12.53 -13.27 9.92
C GLU A 33 -11.38 -12.29 10.12
N ALA A 34 -10.46 -12.30 9.17
CA ALA A 34 -9.33 -11.39 9.12
C ALA A 34 -9.49 -10.46 7.92
N LYS A 35 -9.56 -9.16 8.19
CA LYS A 35 -9.44 -8.12 7.16
C LYS A 35 -7.96 -7.88 6.91
N VAL A 36 -7.54 -8.13 5.69
CA VAL A 36 -6.13 -8.30 5.34
C VAL A 36 -5.75 -7.53 4.09
N VAL A 37 -4.56 -6.93 4.13
CA VAL A 37 -3.89 -6.32 2.98
C VAL A 37 -3.06 -7.38 2.24
N CYS A 38 -3.16 -7.39 0.92
CA CYS A 38 -2.51 -8.38 0.06
C CYS A 38 -1.04 -8.01 -0.27
N PHE A 39 -0.16 -9.02 -0.23
CA PHE A 39 1.14 -8.97 -0.90
C PHE A 39 1.15 -9.87 -2.12
N TYR A 40 1.77 -9.39 -3.18
CA TYR A 40 1.93 -10.11 -4.44
C TYR A 40 3.38 -10.56 -4.60
N ARG A 41 3.60 -11.74 -5.19
CA ARG A 41 4.93 -12.20 -5.60
C ARG A 41 5.21 -11.77 -7.03
N ARG A 42 6.48 -11.87 -7.43
CA ARG A 42 6.92 -11.66 -8.83
C ARG A 42 6.09 -12.43 -9.87
N ARG A 43 5.71 -13.68 -9.58
CA ARG A 43 4.89 -14.50 -10.49
C ARG A 43 3.43 -14.04 -10.63
N ASP A 44 2.95 -13.25 -9.66
CA ASP A 44 1.56 -12.80 -9.60
C ASP A 44 1.37 -11.46 -10.35
N ILE A 45 2.47 -10.84 -10.81
CA ILE A 45 2.49 -9.60 -11.60
C ILE A 45 3.02 -9.86 -13.02
N SER A 46 2.70 -8.97 -13.96
CA SER A 46 3.06 -9.16 -15.38
C SER A 46 4.57 -9.04 -15.63
N SER A 47 5.08 -9.72 -16.68
CA SER A 47 6.50 -9.68 -17.04
C SER A 47 7.04 -8.28 -17.31
N THR A 48 6.22 -7.38 -17.86
CA THR A 48 6.59 -5.96 -18.06
C THR A 48 6.87 -5.25 -16.74
N LEU A 49 6.07 -5.54 -15.70
CA LEU A 49 6.26 -4.96 -14.37
C LEU A 49 7.45 -5.59 -13.64
N ILE A 50 7.72 -6.88 -13.87
CA ILE A 50 8.93 -7.52 -13.34
C ILE A 50 10.19 -6.82 -13.89
N ALA A 51 10.22 -6.51 -15.19
CA ALA A 51 11.34 -5.77 -15.79
C ALA A 51 11.54 -4.37 -15.17
N LEU A 52 10.44 -3.71 -14.79
CA LEU A 52 10.48 -2.41 -14.09
C LEU A 52 10.98 -2.58 -12.66
N ALA A 53 10.52 -3.59 -11.93
CA ALA A 53 11.01 -3.91 -10.59
C ALA A 53 12.51 -4.24 -10.62
N ASP A 54 12.97 -4.99 -11.62
CA ASP A 54 14.40 -5.29 -11.80
C ASP A 54 15.23 -4.04 -12.14
N LYS A 55 14.66 -3.06 -12.84
CA LYS A 55 15.32 -1.76 -13.08
C LYS A 55 15.47 -0.98 -11.78
N HIS A 56 14.38 -0.87 -11.00
CA HIS A 56 14.39 -0.20 -9.71
C HIS A 56 15.32 -0.89 -8.70
N ALA A 57 15.39 -2.22 -8.70
CA ALA A 57 16.31 -2.96 -7.85
C ALA A 57 17.77 -2.63 -8.17
N ARG A 58 18.14 -2.51 -9.45
CA ARG A 58 19.50 -2.09 -9.85
C ARG A 58 19.81 -0.65 -9.43
N GLU A 59 18.87 0.28 -9.61
CA GLU A 59 19.01 1.67 -9.17
C GLU A 59 19.21 1.75 -7.65
N LEU A 60 18.44 0.99 -6.89
CA LEU A 60 18.58 0.90 -5.43
C LEU A 60 19.91 0.25 -5.00
N GLU A 61 20.37 -0.78 -5.72
CA GLU A 61 21.68 -1.40 -5.49
C GLU A 61 22.83 -0.41 -5.73
N GLU A 62 22.71 0.47 -6.74
CA GLU A 62 23.68 1.54 -7.03
C GLU A 62 23.68 2.62 -5.93
N GLU A 63 22.50 3.02 -5.44
CA GLU A 63 22.36 4.03 -4.36
C GLU A 63 22.86 3.56 -2.99
N MET A 64 22.77 2.26 -2.68
CA MET A 64 23.12 1.74 -1.36
C MET A 64 24.63 1.64 -1.11
N GLU A 65 25.48 1.97 -2.09
CA GLU A 65 26.97 2.00 -2.01
C GLU A 65 27.60 0.79 -1.27
N ASN A 66 26.95 -0.39 -1.28
CA ASN A 66 27.35 -1.51 -0.44
C ASN A 66 28.24 -2.51 -1.20
N PRO A 67 29.55 -2.61 -0.92
CA PRO A 67 30.48 -3.46 -1.66
C PRO A 67 30.19 -4.96 -1.50
N GLU A 68 29.55 -5.39 -0.39
CA GLU A 68 29.23 -6.80 -0.11
C GLU A 68 28.09 -7.38 -0.99
N MET A 69 27.36 -6.52 -1.71
CA MET A 69 26.15 -6.91 -2.44
C MET A 69 26.44 -7.32 -3.89
N ALA A 70 27.50 -6.77 -4.50
CA ALA A 70 27.92 -7.08 -5.86
C ALA A 70 28.29 -8.56 -6.04
N ASP A 71 28.92 -9.16 -5.02
CA ASP A 71 29.51 -10.51 -5.05
C ASP A 71 28.63 -11.64 -4.48
N LEU A 72 27.33 -11.42 -4.26
CA LEU A 72 26.45 -12.50 -3.82
C LEU A 72 26.39 -13.63 -4.88
N PRO A 73 26.60 -14.91 -4.50
CA PRO A 73 26.45 -16.04 -5.41
C PRO A 73 25.08 -16.05 -6.10
N GLU A 74 25.04 -16.50 -7.36
CA GLU A 74 23.80 -16.53 -8.17
C GLU A 74 22.64 -17.25 -7.45
N LYS A 75 22.96 -18.30 -6.69
CA LYS A 75 21.99 -19.01 -5.84
C LYS A 75 21.35 -18.12 -4.78
N GLN A 76 22.11 -17.22 -4.15
CA GLN A 76 21.60 -16.31 -3.14
C GLN A 76 20.78 -15.17 -3.77
N LYS A 77 21.24 -14.62 -4.91
CA LYS A 77 20.47 -13.66 -5.71
C LYS A 77 19.11 -14.23 -6.13
N HIS A 78 19.08 -15.47 -6.63
CA HIS A 78 17.85 -16.21 -6.94
C HIS A 78 16.93 -16.35 -5.72
N GLN A 79 17.48 -16.66 -4.55
CA GLN A 79 16.69 -16.83 -3.33
C GLN A 79 16.14 -15.51 -2.78
N LEU A 80 16.86 -14.40 -2.94
CA LEU A 80 16.39 -13.06 -2.57
C LEU A 80 15.18 -12.63 -3.40
N ARG A 81 15.16 -12.94 -4.71
CA ARG A 81 14.01 -12.65 -5.57
C ARG A 81 12.70 -13.31 -5.09
N HIS A 82 12.77 -14.46 -4.41
CA HIS A 82 11.57 -15.10 -3.84
C HIS A 82 11.11 -14.48 -2.51
N ARG A 83 11.96 -13.65 -1.90
CA ARG A 83 11.68 -12.93 -0.66
C ARG A 83 11.19 -11.50 -0.89
N GLU A 84 11.31 -11.00 -2.11
CA GLU A 84 10.70 -9.76 -2.54
C GLU A 84 9.19 -9.93 -2.74
N LEU A 85 8.43 -9.03 -2.15
CA LEU A 85 6.99 -8.92 -2.26
C LEU A 85 6.62 -7.51 -2.74
N PHE A 86 5.43 -7.39 -3.31
CA PHE A 86 4.84 -6.11 -3.71
C PHE A 86 3.63 -5.83 -2.83
N LEU A 87 3.66 -4.72 -2.10
CA LEU A 87 2.55 -4.29 -1.26
C LEU A 87 1.39 -3.85 -2.14
N SER A 88 0.18 -4.32 -1.90
CA SER A 88 -1.02 -3.82 -2.58
C SER A 88 -1.91 -3.04 -1.63
N ARG A 89 -2.66 -2.06 -2.15
CA ARG A 89 -3.73 -1.38 -1.39
C ARG A 89 -5.05 -2.17 -1.37
N GLN A 90 -5.07 -3.36 -1.99
CA GLN A 90 -6.23 -4.23 -2.00
C GLN A 90 -6.47 -4.85 -0.63
N LEU A 91 -7.69 -4.67 -0.12
CA LEU A 91 -8.20 -5.25 1.11
C LEU A 91 -9.13 -6.42 0.80
N GLU A 92 -8.97 -7.52 1.52
CA GLU A 92 -9.86 -8.68 1.44
C GLU A 92 -10.25 -9.13 2.85
N SER A 93 -11.45 -9.71 3.00
CA SER A 93 -11.86 -10.39 4.25
C SER A 93 -11.84 -11.89 4.02
N LEU A 94 -11.08 -12.62 4.81
CA LEU A 94 -10.95 -14.08 4.71
C LEU A 94 -11.10 -14.75 6.09
N PRO A 95 -11.64 -15.97 6.17
CA PRO A 95 -11.68 -16.72 7.42
C PRO A 95 -10.28 -16.92 8.01
N ALA A 96 -10.15 -16.73 9.33
CA ALA A 96 -8.89 -16.91 10.05
C ALA A 96 -8.37 -18.37 9.97
N THR A 97 -9.24 -19.34 9.65
CA THR A 97 -8.89 -20.75 9.41
C THR A 97 -7.93 -20.96 8.24
N HIS A 98 -7.76 -19.97 7.36
CA HIS A 98 -6.78 -20.00 6.28
C HIS A 98 -5.36 -19.63 6.73
N ILE A 99 -5.17 -19.11 7.94
CA ILE A 99 -3.86 -18.74 8.47
C ILE A 99 -3.08 -20.02 8.83
N ARG A 100 -1.86 -20.14 8.31
CA ARG A 100 -0.97 -21.31 8.51
C ARG A 100 0.27 -21.01 9.33
N GLY A 101 0.62 -19.74 9.50
CA GLY A 101 1.79 -19.33 10.27
C GLY A 101 2.03 -17.83 10.18
N LYS A 102 2.90 -17.33 11.06
CA LYS A 102 3.37 -15.95 11.07
C LYS A 102 4.62 -15.84 10.18
N CYS A 103 4.79 -14.70 9.53
CA CYS A 103 6.02 -14.32 8.84
C CYS A 103 6.43 -12.89 9.21
N CYS A 104 7.59 -12.47 8.71
CA CYS A 104 8.10 -11.11 8.86
C CYS A 104 8.21 -10.47 7.47
N VAL A 105 7.58 -9.30 7.30
CA VAL A 105 7.70 -8.49 6.09
C VAL A 105 8.12 -7.10 6.52
N THR A 106 9.25 -6.62 6.01
CA THR A 106 9.77 -5.28 6.33
C THR A 106 9.89 -4.45 5.06
N LEU A 107 9.73 -3.13 5.21
CA LEU A 107 10.05 -2.21 4.12
C LEU A 107 11.57 -2.25 3.94
N LEU A 108 12.04 -2.43 2.71
CA LEU A 108 13.47 -2.37 2.43
C LEU A 108 13.95 -0.93 2.62
N ASN A 109 14.60 -0.69 3.74
CA ASN A 109 15.24 0.59 4.07
C ASN A 109 16.69 0.59 3.59
N GLU A 110 17.24 1.79 3.38
CA GLU A 110 18.63 2.01 2.95
C GLU A 110 19.66 1.43 3.92
N THR A 111 19.30 1.22 5.19
CA THR A 111 20.20 0.75 6.25
C THR A 111 20.21 -0.78 6.44
N GLU A 112 19.29 -1.53 5.85
CA GLU A 112 19.22 -2.99 6.01
C GLU A 112 19.93 -3.72 4.87
N ALA A 113 20.93 -4.54 5.20
CA ALA A 113 21.59 -5.39 4.21
C ALA A 113 20.64 -6.49 3.70
N LEU A 114 20.47 -6.61 2.37
CA LEU A 114 19.64 -7.65 1.74
C LEU A 114 20.01 -9.07 2.19
N LYS A 115 21.30 -9.34 2.44
CA LYS A 115 21.79 -10.64 2.92
C LYS A 115 21.16 -11.06 4.25
N SER A 116 20.87 -10.12 5.15
CA SER A 116 20.24 -10.39 6.45
C SER A 116 18.85 -11.04 6.34
N TYR A 117 18.18 -10.84 5.20
CA TYR A 117 16.92 -11.52 4.92
C TYR A 117 17.15 -13.00 4.69
N LEU A 118 18.23 -13.42 4.03
CA LEU A 118 18.51 -14.83 3.79
C LEU A 118 18.73 -15.62 5.07
N ASP A 119 19.36 -14.99 6.07
CA ASP A 119 19.71 -15.61 7.36
C ASP A 119 18.50 -15.83 8.27
N ARG A 120 17.42 -15.08 8.06
CA ARG A 120 16.16 -15.22 8.81
C ARG A 120 15.19 -16.11 8.06
N GLU A 121 14.63 -17.13 8.71
CA GLU A 121 13.50 -17.88 8.15
C GLU A 121 12.23 -17.02 8.15
N ASP A 122 11.37 -17.20 7.15
CA ASP A 122 10.09 -16.49 7.03
C ASP A 122 10.21 -14.95 6.96
N ALA A 123 11.37 -14.43 6.56
CA ALA A 123 11.63 -13.02 6.33
C ALA A 123 11.53 -12.65 4.84
N PHE A 124 10.73 -11.62 4.57
CA PHE A 124 10.47 -11.02 3.27
C PHE A 124 10.66 -9.51 3.33
N PHE A 125 10.83 -8.88 2.18
CA PHE A 125 10.87 -7.43 2.06
C PHE A 125 10.00 -6.94 0.92
N TYR A 126 9.64 -5.66 0.95
CA TYR A 126 9.04 -4.96 -0.18
C TYR A 126 9.67 -3.58 -0.30
N SER A 127 9.75 -3.07 -1.53
CA SER A 127 10.20 -1.70 -1.84
C SER A 127 9.21 -0.96 -2.76
N LEU A 128 8.29 -1.72 -3.36
CA LEU A 128 7.35 -1.24 -4.37
C LEU A 128 5.90 -1.55 -3.98
N VAL A 129 5.01 -0.62 -4.29
CA VAL A 129 3.56 -0.76 -4.20
C VAL A 129 3.01 -1.16 -5.55
N TYR A 130 2.26 -2.26 -5.59
CA TYR A 130 1.56 -2.75 -6.77
C TYR A 130 0.07 -2.40 -6.71
N ASP A 131 -0.39 -1.69 -7.74
CA ASP A 131 -1.81 -1.48 -8.00
C ASP A 131 -2.34 -2.59 -8.93
N PRO A 132 -3.14 -3.56 -8.43
CA PRO A 132 -3.67 -4.65 -9.25
C PRO A 132 -4.76 -4.20 -10.24
N GLN A 133 -5.41 -3.05 -10.01
CA GLN A 133 -6.43 -2.51 -10.90
C GLN A 133 -5.79 -1.79 -12.09
N GLN A 134 -4.80 -0.92 -11.80
CA GLN A 134 -4.09 -0.14 -12.82
C GLN A 134 -2.93 -0.92 -13.45
N LYS A 135 -2.48 -2.00 -12.81
CA LYS A 135 -1.29 -2.78 -13.18
C LYS A 135 -0.04 -1.90 -13.24
N THR A 136 0.17 -1.10 -12.21
CA THR A 136 1.32 -0.20 -12.07
C THR A 136 2.16 -0.57 -10.84
N LEU A 137 3.45 -0.23 -10.89
CA LEU A 137 4.35 -0.30 -9.76
C LEU A 137 4.81 1.12 -9.42
N LEU A 138 4.74 1.48 -8.15
CA LEU A 138 5.20 2.76 -7.62
C LEU A 138 6.18 2.49 -6.47
N ALA A 139 7.22 3.30 -6.33
CA ALA A 139 8.04 3.28 -5.13
C ALA A 139 7.19 3.74 -3.94
N ASP A 140 7.29 3.04 -2.80
CA ASP A 140 6.64 3.46 -1.55
C ASP A 140 7.43 4.57 -0.84
N LYS A 141 8.48 5.11 -1.50
CA LYS A 141 9.27 6.23 -1.00
C LYS A 141 8.59 7.55 -1.38
N GLY A 142 8.37 8.41 -0.39
CA GLY A 142 8.08 9.81 -0.65
C GLY A 142 9.29 10.45 -1.32
N GLU A 143 9.07 11.13 -2.44
CA GLU A 143 10.15 11.77 -3.22
C GLU A 143 10.22 13.26 -2.90
N ILE A 144 11.40 13.74 -2.49
CA ILE A 144 11.68 15.17 -2.37
C ILE A 144 11.72 15.78 -3.77
N ARG A 145 10.96 16.85 -3.98
CA ARG A 145 10.87 17.49 -5.30
C ARG A 145 11.75 18.73 -5.38
N VAL A 146 12.43 18.89 -6.51
CA VAL A 146 13.30 20.03 -6.80
C VAL A 146 12.81 20.76 -8.06
N GLY A 147 12.73 22.08 -7.98
CA GLY A 147 12.34 23.01 -9.03
C GLY A 147 11.50 24.19 -8.51
N ASN A 148 11.50 25.31 -9.22
CA ASN A 148 10.88 26.59 -8.83
C ASN A 148 9.39 26.53 -8.39
N LYS A 149 8.69 25.42 -8.63
CA LYS A 149 7.32 25.18 -8.14
C LYS A 149 7.27 24.63 -6.71
N TYR A 150 8.42 24.27 -6.14
CA TYR A 150 8.58 23.57 -4.87
C TYR A 150 9.47 24.35 -3.91
N GLN A 151 10.59 24.91 -4.39
CA GLN A 151 11.43 25.79 -3.58
C GLN A 151 10.71 27.12 -3.33
N ALA A 152 10.82 27.62 -2.10
CA ALA A 152 10.52 29.01 -1.79
C ALA A 152 11.57 29.91 -2.43
N ASP A 153 11.15 31.10 -2.84
CA ASP A 153 12.10 32.17 -3.16
C ASP A 153 12.74 32.66 -1.87
N ILE A 154 14.07 32.80 -1.87
CA ILE A 154 14.82 33.10 -0.65
C ILE A 154 14.79 34.60 -0.47
N THR A 155 14.19 35.06 0.64
CA THR A 155 14.19 36.49 0.97
C THR A 155 15.63 36.97 1.14
N ASP A 156 16.00 37.98 0.36
CA ASP A 156 17.32 38.58 0.42
C ASP A 156 17.58 39.18 1.81
N LEU A 157 18.85 39.15 2.20
CA LEU A 157 19.30 39.77 3.44
C LEU A 157 19.25 41.30 3.29
N LEU A 158 18.56 41.96 4.22
CA LEU A 158 18.46 43.42 4.26
C LEU A 158 19.84 44.05 4.44
N ASN A 159 20.06 45.18 3.75
CA ASN A 159 21.32 45.91 3.88
C ASN A 159 21.41 46.66 5.21
N GLU A 160 22.61 47.05 5.60
CA GLU A 160 22.80 47.89 6.79
C GLU A 160 22.03 49.22 6.65
N GLY A 161 21.12 49.49 7.59
CA GLY A 161 20.26 50.68 7.59
C GLY A 161 18.96 50.54 6.81
N GLU A 162 18.71 49.39 6.17
CA GLU A 162 17.41 49.05 5.58
C GLU A 162 16.49 48.44 6.65
N GLU A 163 15.25 48.93 6.71
CA GLU A 163 14.24 48.40 7.63
C GLU A 163 13.37 47.36 6.92
N ASP A 164 12.88 46.37 7.67
CA ASP A 164 12.00 45.32 7.14
C ASP A 164 10.58 45.82 6.81
N GLY A 165 10.25 47.07 7.18
CA GLY A 165 8.98 47.73 6.89
C GLY A 165 7.78 47.06 7.57
N ARG A 166 7.99 46.22 8.59
CA ARG A 166 6.91 45.49 9.26
C ARG A 166 6.28 46.34 10.37
N ASP A 167 4.97 46.52 10.26
CA ASP A 167 4.15 47.17 11.28
C ASP A 167 3.70 46.13 12.34
N LEU A 168 4.40 46.09 13.48
CA LEU A 168 4.15 45.09 14.53
C LEU A 168 2.78 45.24 15.17
N GLU A 169 2.24 46.46 15.28
CA GLU A 169 0.90 46.68 15.88
C GLU A 169 -0.23 46.03 15.07
N LYS A 170 0.00 45.78 13.77
CA LYS A 170 -0.94 45.04 12.91
C LYS A 170 -0.74 43.52 12.94
N LEU A 171 0.41 43.05 13.43
CA LEU A 171 0.79 41.64 13.41
C LEU A 171 0.58 40.95 14.76
N GLU A 172 0.73 41.70 15.85
CA GLU A 172 0.65 41.17 17.21
C GLU A 172 0.07 42.18 18.20
N GLU A 173 -0.60 41.65 19.21
CA GLU A 173 -1.05 42.38 20.40
C GLU A 173 -0.44 41.69 21.62
N LYS A 174 0.24 42.46 22.48
CA LYS A 174 0.79 41.92 23.72
C LYS A 174 -0.37 41.66 24.70
N VAL A 175 -0.48 40.42 25.18
CA VAL A 175 -1.48 40.00 26.17
C VAL A 175 -0.91 39.78 27.58
N TRP A 176 0.42 39.66 27.68
CA TRP A 176 1.13 39.52 28.94
C TRP A 176 2.58 39.99 28.81
N ASP A 177 3.09 40.67 29.83
CA ASP A 177 4.47 41.11 29.98
C ASP A 177 5.18 40.29 31.07
N PRO A 178 6.16 39.44 30.73
CA PRO A 178 6.93 38.66 31.69
C PRO A 178 7.72 39.52 32.69
N ASN A 179 8.04 40.77 32.33
CA ASN A 179 8.81 41.69 33.18
C ASN A 179 7.91 42.60 34.03
N SER A 180 6.72 42.12 34.38
CA SER A 180 5.77 42.88 35.21
C SER A 180 6.36 43.24 36.59
N SER A 181 5.83 44.30 37.19
CA SER A 181 6.21 44.74 38.54
C SER A 181 5.70 43.84 39.67
N LEU A 182 4.90 42.82 39.35
CA LEU A 182 4.29 41.92 40.33
C LEU A 182 5.19 40.72 40.60
N THR A 183 5.26 40.32 41.86
CA THR A 183 5.88 39.05 42.26
C THR A 183 4.96 37.87 41.93
N GLU A 184 5.52 36.68 41.72
CA GLU A 184 4.74 35.44 41.51
C GLU A 184 3.69 35.22 42.62
N LYS A 185 4.06 35.51 43.87
CA LYS A 185 3.14 35.41 45.02
C LYS A 185 1.93 36.34 44.90
N GLN A 186 2.12 37.56 44.37
CA GLN A 186 1.02 38.50 44.17
C GLN A 186 0.10 38.05 43.03
N ILE A 187 0.67 37.49 41.97
CA ILE A 187 -0.08 36.92 40.85
C ILE A 187 -0.92 35.73 41.35
N ASP A 188 -0.32 34.79 42.09
CA ASP A 188 -1.04 33.66 42.68
C ASP A 188 -2.18 34.10 43.60
N GLN A 189 -1.94 35.11 44.45
CA GLN A 189 -2.97 35.70 45.30
C GLN A 189 -4.11 36.31 44.48
N PHE A 190 -3.80 37.03 43.40
CA PHE A 190 -4.82 37.56 42.51
C PHE A 190 -5.64 36.47 41.83
N LEU A 191 -5.01 35.39 41.37
CA LEU A 191 -5.71 34.24 40.79
C LEU A 191 -6.63 33.56 41.82
N VAL A 192 -6.26 33.53 43.11
CA VAL A 192 -7.17 33.06 44.19
C VAL A 192 -8.36 34.01 44.36
N VAL A 193 -8.13 35.33 44.31
CA VAL A 193 -9.21 36.33 44.38
C VAL A 193 -10.16 36.18 43.19
N ALA A 194 -9.64 36.08 41.96
CA ALA A 194 -10.45 35.90 40.75
C ALA A 194 -11.34 34.65 40.81
N ARG A 195 -10.80 33.52 41.27
CA ARG A 195 -11.58 32.29 41.50
C ARG A 195 -12.66 32.46 42.56
N SER A 196 -12.37 33.21 43.63
CA SER A 196 -13.33 33.50 44.70
C SER A 196 -14.47 34.38 44.19
N VAL A 197 -14.15 35.41 43.40
CA VAL A 197 -15.14 36.27 42.71
C VAL A 197 -15.99 35.45 41.76
N GLY A 198 -15.39 34.59 40.93
CA GLY A 198 -16.12 33.72 40.00
C GLY A 198 -17.03 32.71 40.70
N THR A 199 -16.63 32.21 41.88
CA THR A 199 -17.48 31.34 42.71
C THR A 199 -18.68 32.10 43.27
N PHE A 200 -18.45 33.32 43.75
CA PHE A 200 -19.50 34.20 44.28
C PHE A 200 -20.47 34.66 43.18
N ALA A 201 -19.97 35.00 41.99
CA ALA A 201 -20.79 35.38 40.84
C ALA A 201 -21.80 34.29 40.47
N ARG A 202 -21.37 33.02 40.43
CA ARG A 202 -22.25 31.86 40.17
C ARG A 202 -23.32 31.66 41.25
N ALA A 203 -23.02 32.04 42.50
CA ALA A 203 -24.00 31.96 43.58
C ALA A 203 -25.09 33.04 43.47
N LEU A 204 -24.78 34.18 42.83
CA LEU A 204 -25.73 35.26 42.56
C LEU A 204 -26.52 35.05 41.26
N ASP A 205 -25.98 34.29 40.31
CA ASP A 205 -26.63 34.01 39.03
C ASP A 205 -27.83 33.05 39.19
N CYS A 206 -29.02 33.62 39.34
CA CYS A 206 -30.28 32.87 39.42
C CYS A 206 -30.82 32.43 38.05
N SER A 207 -30.19 32.81 36.93
CA SER A 207 -30.63 32.46 35.58
C SER A 207 -30.45 30.96 35.29
N SER A 208 -29.50 30.33 35.96
CA SER A 208 -29.16 28.92 35.86
C SER A 208 -30.06 28.06 36.78
N SER A 209 -31.38 28.11 36.58
CA SER A 209 -32.37 27.41 37.44
C SER A 209 -32.37 25.87 37.34
N VAL A 210 -31.45 25.28 36.56
CA VAL A 210 -31.27 23.82 36.49
C VAL A 210 -30.10 23.43 37.40
N ARG A 211 -30.43 23.26 38.69
CA ARG A 211 -29.54 22.91 39.82
C ARG A 211 -28.60 24.04 40.21
N GLN A 212 -28.85 24.66 41.36
CA GLN A 212 -27.78 25.38 42.06
C GLN A 212 -26.60 24.43 42.22
N PRO A 213 -25.45 24.68 41.58
CA PRO A 213 -24.31 23.79 41.72
C PRO A 213 -23.90 23.81 43.19
N SER A 214 -23.64 22.63 43.75
CA SER A 214 -23.09 22.55 45.10
C SER A 214 -21.82 23.42 45.18
N LEU A 215 -21.47 23.92 46.38
CA LEU A 215 -20.33 24.81 46.57
C LEU A 215 -19.04 24.31 45.89
N HIS A 216 -18.74 23.01 45.99
CA HIS A 216 -17.54 22.44 45.37
C HIS A 216 -17.58 22.47 43.83
N MET A 217 -18.75 22.31 43.22
CA MET A 217 -18.93 22.38 41.76
C MET A 217 -18.75 23.81 41.27
N SER A 218 -19.34 24.79 41.96
CA SER A 218 -19.16 26.21 41.62
C SER A 218 -17.70 26.65 41.77
N ALA A 219 -17.01 26.20 42.82
CA ALA A 219 -15.60 26.48 43.02
C ALA A 219 -14.71 25.81 41.96
N ALA A 220 -15.03 24.57 41.56
CA ALA A 220 -14.33 23.88 40.49
C ALA A 220 -14.55 24.57 39.14
N ALA A 221 -15.78 24.99 38.83
CA ALA A 221 -16.11 25.74 37.61
C ALA A 221 -15.37 27.08 37.55
N ALA A 222 -15.37 27.85 38.65
CA ALA A 222 -14.61 29.08 38.75
C ALA A 222 -13.09 28.88 38.71
N SER A 223 -12.60 27.66 38.95
CA SER A 223 -11.17 27.33 38.88
C SER A 223 -10.72 26.86 37.49
N ARG A 224 -11.60 26.83 36.49
CA ARG A 224 -11.27 26.46 35.11
C ARG A 224 -10.45 27.56 34.43
N ASP A 225 -9.68 27.15 33.42
CA ASP A 225 -8.66 28.00 32.78
C ASP A 225 -9.22 29.29 32.20
N ILE A 226 -10.46 29.32 31.70
CA ILE A 226 -11.08 30.55 31.20
C ILE A 226 -11.10 31.68 32.24
N THR A 227 -11.32 31.34 33.52
CA THR A 227 -11.31 32.33 34.62
C THR A 227 -9.88 32.77 34.92
N LEU A 228 -8.91 31.86 34.82
CA LEU A 228 -7.49 32.16 35.04
C LEU A 228 -6.93 33.04 33.92
N PHE A 229 -7.21 32.72 32.66
CA PHE A 229 -6.81 33.55 31.50
C PHE A 229 -7.43 34.93 31.61
N HIS A 230 -8.73 35.03 31.88
CA HIS A 230 -9.37 36.34 32.08
C HIS A 230 -8.72 37.15 33.21
N ALA A 231 -8.32 36.50 34.31
CA ALA A 231 -7.60 37.16 35.39
C ALA A 231 -6.21 37.66 34.95
N MET A 232 -5.46 36.87 34.18
CA MET A 232 -4.16 37.28 33.65
C MET A 232 -4.30 38.46 32.68
N ASP A 233 -5.29 38.41 31.78
CA ASP A 233 -5.62 39.50 30.87
C ASP A 233 -6.02 40.76 31.63
N THR A 234 -6.80 40.61 32.71
CA THR A 234 -7.22 41.73 33.58
C THR A 234 -6.01 42.39 34.25
N LEU A 235 -5.03 41.62 34.71
CA LEU A 235 -3.78 42.18 35.25
C LEU A 235 -3.03 42.98 34.18
N HIS A 236 -2.90 42.43 32.96
CA HIS A 236 -2.21 43.12 31.87
C HIS A 236 -2.94 44.41 31.47
N ALA A 237 -4.25 44.34 31.22
CA ALA A 237 -5.07 45.47 30.79
C ALA A 237 -5.13 46.61 31.82
N THR A 238 -4.91 46.31 33.11
CA THR A 238 -4.86 47.32 34.18
C THR A 238 -3.45 47.84 34.46
N GLY A 239 -2.46 47.45 33.66
CA GLY A 239 -1.07 47.86 33.81
C GLY A 239 -0.39 47.25 35.04
N TYR A 240 -0.78 46.04 35.43
CA TYR A 240 -0.27 45.30 36.59
C TYR A 240 -0.53 45.97 37.95
N ASP A 241 -1.50 46.89 38.01
CA ASP A 241 -1.96 47.50 39.24
C ASP A 241 -3.01 46.60 39.91
N MET A 242 -2.61 45.95 41.01
CA MET A 242 -3.45 45.02 41.76
C MET A 242 -4.79 45.63 42.21
N THR A 243 -4.80 46.90 42.63
CA THR A 243 -6.02 47.55 43.12
C THR A 243 -6.99 47.80 41.98
N ARG A 244 -6.48 48.26 40.84
CA ARG A 244 -7.30 48.45 39.63
C ARG A 244 -7.80 47.12 39.07
N ALA A 245 -6.96 46.08 39.09
CA ALA A 245 -7.31 44.74 38.65
C ALA A 245 -8.45 44.14 39.50
N ILE A 246 -8.38 44.25 40.82
CA ILE A 246 -9.45 43.76 41.72
C ILE A 246 -10.75 44.54 41.49
N ALA A 247 -10.69 45.86 41.31
CA ALA A 247 -11.86 46.66 40.98
C ALA A 247 -12.49 46.26 39.64
N ALA A 248 -11.68 45.85 38.66
CA ALA A 248 -12.16 45.36 37.36
C ALA A 248 -12.87 44.01 37.45
N LEU A 249 -12.54 43.15 38.43
CA LEU A 249 -13.25 41.89 38.68
C LEU A 249 -14.64 42.08 39.30
N VAL A 250 -14.90 43.24 39.91
CA VAL A 250 -16.20 43.58 40.50
C VAL A 250 -16.66 44.98 40.07
N PRO A 251 -17.05 45.16 38.79
CA PRO A 251 -17.63 46.41 38.33
C PRO A 251 -18.93 46.76 39.08
N GLN A 252 -19.43 48.00 38.91
CA GLN A 252 -20.64 48.45 39.61
C GLN A 252 -21.90 47.61 39.33
N GLY A 253 -21.91 46.80 38.26
CA GLY A 253 -22.99 45.87 37.92
C GLY A 253 -22.94 44.50 38.62
N GLY A 254 -21.91 44.23 39.42
CA GLY A 254 -21.70 42.94 40.09
C GLY A 254 -20.41 42.23 39.67
N PRO A 255 -20.08 41.08 40.28
CA PRO A 255 -18.87 40.32 39.99
C PRO A 255 -18.87 39.74 38.57
N VAL A 256 -17.71 39.69 37.93
CA VAL A 256 -17.55 39.12 36.59
C VAL A 256 -17.74 37.59 36.61
N LEU A 257 -18.48 37.07 35.63
CA LEU A 257 -18.75 35.65 35.44
C LEU A 257 -18.18 35.16 34.10
N CYS A 258 -17.13 34.34 34.14
CA CYS A 258 -16.54 33.69 32.96
C CYS A 258 -16.99 32.23 32.91
N ARG A 259 -17.65 31.80 31.82
CA ARG A 259 -18.05 30.41 31.56
C ARG A 259 -17.50 30.00 30.21
N ASP A 260 -16.89 28.83 30.14
CA ASP A 260 -16.55 28.22 28.85
C ASP A 260 -17.74 27.42 28.33
N GLU A 261 -17.63 26.92 27.10
CA GLU A 261 -18.71 26.19 26.44
C GLU A 261 -19.17 24.97 27.26
N MET A 262 -18.28 24.33 28.02
CA MET A 262 -18.62 23.18 28.86
C MET A 262 -19.64 23.52 29.96
N GLU A 263 -19.50 24.70 30.56
CA GLU A 263 -20.41 25.18 31.62
C GLU A 263 -21.61 25.94 31.05
N GLU A 264 -21.45 26.65 29.93
CA GLU A 264 -22.49 27.50 29.36
C GLU A 264 -23.64 26.72 28.72
N TRP A 265 -23.39 25.50 28.25
CA TRP A 265 -24.40 24.70 27.57
C TRP A 265 -25.50 24.22 28.53
N SER A 266 -26.74 24.29 28.06
CA SER A 266 -27.89 23.75 28.78
C SER A 266 -27.83 22.21 28.83
N ALA A 267 -28.53 21.63 29.81
CA ALA A 267 -28.65 20.17 29.91
C ALA A 267 -29.27 19.53 28.65
N SER A 268 -30.18 20.22 27.97
CA SER A 268 -30.77 19.78 26.71
C SER A 268 -29.76 19.77 25.56
N GLU A 269 -28.92 20.79 25.45
CA GLU A 269 -27.88 20.87 24.41
C GLU A 269 -26.81 19.80 24.62
N ALA A 270 -26.39 19.58 25.86
CA ALA A 270 -25.47 18.49 26.22
C ALA A 270 -26.03 17.11 25.83
N ASN A 271 -27.32 16.86 26.06
CA ASN A 271 -27.96 15.61 25.65
C ASN A 271 -28.05 15.47 24.13
N LEU A 272 -28.47 16.52 23.41
CA LEU A 272 -28.49 16.54 21.94
C LEU A 272 -27.11 16.26 21.36
N PHE A 273 -26.05 16.80 21.97
CA PHE A 273 -24.68 16.51 21.55
C PHE A 273 -24.29 15.05 21.71
N GLU A 274 -24.61 14.43 22.85
CA GLU A 274 -24.30 13.01 23.06
C GLU A 274 -25.03 12.10 22.06
N GLU A 275 -26.31 12.39 21.78
CA GLU A 275 -27.10 11.68 20.76
C GLU A 275 -26.51 11.86 19.37
N ALA A 276 -26.13 13.09 19.01
CA ALA A 276 -25.54 13.40 17.72
C ALA A 276 -24.17 12.72 17.54
N LEU A 277 -23.34 12.71 18.59
CA LEU A 277 -22.02 12.08 18.59
C LEU A 277 -22.12 10.55 18.46
N GLU A 278 -23.15 9.92 19.05
CA GLU A 278 -23.42 8.50 18.87
C GLU A 278 -23.89 8.17 17.45
N LYS A 279 -24.71 9.05 16.84
CA LYS A 279 -25.27 8.85 15.50
C LYS A 279 -24.26 9.14 14.37
N TYR A 280 -23.55 10.26 14.44
CA TYR A 280 -22.68 10.78 13.37
C TYR A 280 -21.19 10.65 13.69
N GLY A 281 -20.83 10.17 14.89
CA GLY A 281 -19.43 10.09 15.28
C GLY A 281 -18.83 11.47 15.51
N LYS A 282 -17.76 11.82 14.79
CA LYS A 282 -17.05 13.10 14.95
C LYS A 282 -17.23 14.02 13.75
N ASP A 283 -18.32 13.84 13.01
CA ASP A 283 -18.72 14.77 11.96
C ASP A 283 -19.43 15.97 12.59
N PHE A 284 -18.66 16.96 13.00
CA PHE A 284 -19.19 18.11 13.73
C PHE A 284 -20.05 19.02 12.86
N THR A 285 -19.86 18.98 11.53
CA THR A 285 -20.71 19.69 10.57
C THR A 285 -22.12 19.12 10.55
N ASP A 286 -22.26 17.79 10.48
CA ASP A 286 -23.56 17.13 10.50
C ASP A 286 -24.23 17.22 11.90
N ILE A 287 -23.43 17.14 12.98
CA ILE A 287 -23.91 17.37 14.35
C ILE A 287 -24.50 18.78 14.49
N GLN A 288 -23.79 19.81 13.98
CA GLN A 288 -24.29 21.18 14.00
C GLN A 288 -25.59 21.28 13.19
N GLN A 289 -25.60 20.82 11.94
CA GLN A 289 -26.71 21.01 11.02
C GLN A 289 -28.02 20.37 11.54
N ASP A 290 -27.94 19.15 12.07
CA ASP A 290 -29.13 18.36 12.39
C ASP A 290 -29.55 18.46 13.86
N PHE A 291 -28.60 18.65 14.79
CA PHE A 291 -28.89 18.61 16.23
C PHE A 291 -28.71 19.96 16.92
N LEU A 292 -27.73 20.77 16.51
CA LEU A 292 -27.37 22.03 17.19
C LEU A 292 -27.17 23.20 16.20
N PRO A 293 -28.16 23.53 15.35
CA PRO A 293 -27.97 24.51 14.25
C PRO A 293 -27.78 25.95 14.74
N TRP A 294 -28.12 26.24 16.00
CA TRP A 294 -27.92 27.55 16.63
C TRP A 294 -26.55 27.71 17.30
N LYS A 295 -25.76 26.64 17.44
CA LYS A 295 -24.38 26.71 17.95
C LYS A 295 -23.43 26.92 16.77
N SER A 296 -22.33 27.63 17.01
CA SER A 296 -21.27 27.75 16.01
C SER A 296 -20.47 26.45 15.94
N LEU A 297 -19.89 26.15 14.78
CA LEU A 297 -19.05 24.96 14.64
C LEU A 297 -17.87 25.01 15.62
N THR A 298 -17.26 26.17 15.80
CA THR A 298 -16.13 26.36 16.72
C THR A 298 -16.51 26.09 18.17
N SER A 299 -17.69 26.52 18.63
CA SER A 299 -18.14 26.24 20.01
C SER A 299 -18.44 24.77 20.25
N ILE A 300 -19.00 24.07 19.24
CA ILE A 300 -19.20 22.61 19.31
C ILE A 300 -17.87 21.88 19.44
N ILE A 301 -16.84 22.32 18.72
CA ILE A 301 -15.48 21.73 18.80
C ILE A 301 -14.87 21.98 20.18
N GLU A 302 -14.97 23.21 20.71
CA GLU A 302 -14.49 23.54 22.05
C GLU A 302 -15.19 22.68 23.11
N TYR A 303 -16.52 22.63 23.06
CA TYR A 303 -17.34 21.78 23.93
C TYR A 303 -16.91 20.32 23.86
N TYR A 304 -16.69 19.75 22.67
CA TYR A 304 -16.26 18.36 22.49
C TYR A 304 -14.97 18.04 23.25
N TYR A 305 -13.96 18.91 23.14
CA TYR A 305 -12.67 18.66 23.79
C TYR A 305 -12.76 18.76 25.31
N MET A 306 -13.58 19.67 25.84
CA MET A 306 -13.86 19.76 27.27
C MET A 306 -14.72 18.59 27.77
N TRP A 307 -15.77 18.22 27.05
CA TRP A 307 -16.65 17.11 27.38
C TRP A 307 -15.90 15.78 27.44
N LYS A 308 -14.86 15.60 26.61
CA LYS A 308 -13.97 14.42 26.64
C LYS A 308 -13.19 14.22 27.94
N THR A 309 -13.10 15.22 28.81
CA THR A 309 -12.45 15.08 30.12
C THR A 309 -13.44 14.76 31.22
N THR A 310 -14.75 14.74 30.93
CA THR A 310 -15.77 14.42 31.92
C THR A 310 -15.66 12.98 32.39
N ASP A 311 -15.95 12.75 33.67
CA ASP A 311 -15.99 11.40 34.25
C ASP A 311 -16.95 10.48 33.49
N ARG A 312 -18.10 11.03 33.05
CA ARG A 312 -19.11 10.31 32.25
C ARG A 312 -18.48 9.73 30.97
N TYR A 313 -17.78 10.55 30.19
CA TYR A 313 -17.12 10.09 28.97
C TYR A 313 -15.98 9.10 29.27
N VAL A 314 -15.14 9.39 30.25
CA VAL A 314 -14.01 8.52 30.62
C VAL A 314 -14.50 7.13 31.05
N GLN A 315 -15.56 7.08 31.87
CA GLN A 315 -16.21 5.83 32.27
C GLN A 315 -16.80 5.09 31.07
N GLN A 316 -17.54 5.78 30.20
CA GLN A 316 -18.11 5.17 28.99
C GLN A 316 -17.03 4.56 28.09
N LYS A 317 -15.91 5.26 27.90
CA LYS A 317 -14.77 4.77 27.11
C LYS A 317 -14.12 3.54 27.76
N ARG A 318 -13.92 3.55 29.08
CA ARG A 318 -13.38 2.40 29.83
C ARG A 318 -14.29 1.17 29.71
N LEU A 319 -15.60 1.35 29.83
CA LEU A 319 -16.58 0.28 29.67
C LEU A 319 -16.56 -0.31 28.25
N LYS A 320 -16.55 0.53 27.20
CA LYS A 320 -16.43 0.09 25.80
C LYS A 320 -15.12 -0.67 25.53
N ALA A 321 -14.00 -0.23 26.11
CA ALA A 321 -12.72 -0.92 25.98
C ALA A 321 -12.71 -2.28 26.68
N ALA A 322 -13.24 -2.36 27.92
CA ALA A 322 -13.37 -3.62 28.65
C ALA A 322 -14.29 -4.61 27.91
N GLU A 323 -15.36 -4.13 27.29
CA GLU A 323 -16.23 -4.94 26.44
C GLU A 323 -15.47 -5.48 25.21
N ALA A 324 -14.72 -4.64 24.51
CA ALA A 324 -13.91 -5.06 23.36
C ALA A 324 -12.81 -6.08 23.75
N GLU A 325 -12.14 -5.87 24.87
CA GLU A 325 -11.13 -6.81 25.40
C GLU A 325 -11.76 -8.15 25.78
N SER A 326 -12.96 -8.14 26.35
CA SER A 326 -13.70 -9.36 26.68
C SER A 326 -14.11 -10.17 25.44
N LYS A 327 -14.38 -9.50 24.31
CA LYS A 327 -14.75 -10.13 23.03
C LYS A 327 -13.56 -10.81 22.31
N LEU A 328 -12.32 -10.39 22.60
CA LEU A 328 -11.10 -10.81 21.91
C LEU A 328 -10.26 -11.88 22.66
N LYS A 329 -10.80 -12.55 23.68
CA LYS A 329 -10.07 -13.65 24.34
C LYS A 329 -9.90 -14.85 23.39
N GLN A 330 -8.64 -15.31 23.31
CA GLN A 330 -8.13 -16.52 22.65
C GLN A 330 -9.05 -17.12 21.58
N VAL A 331 -8.92 -16.63 20.34
CA VAL A 331 -9.55 -17.26 19.19
C VAL A 331 -8.83 -18.59 18.92
N TYR A 332 -9.48 -19.70 19.26
CA TYR A 332 -9.02 -21.02 18.85
C TYR A 332 -9.34 -21.22 17.37
N ILE A 333 -8.31 -21.26 16.53
CA ILE A 333 -8.42 -21.68 15.13
C ILE A 333 -8.26 -23.20 15.10
N PRO A 334 -9.30 -23.98 14.76
CA PRO A 334 -9.20 -25.43 14.70
C PRO A 334 -8.11 -25.90 13.74
N ASN A 335 -7.42 -26.98 14.11
CA ASN A 335 -6.33 -27.52 13.31
C ASN A 335 -6.86 -28.07 11.96
N TYR A 336 -6.25 -27.67 10.85
CA TYR A 336 -6.73 -28.02 9.50
C TYR A 336 -6.08 -29.33 9.02
N ASN A 337 -6.71 -30.46 9.34
CA ASN A 337 -6.21 -31.80 9.01
C ASN A 337 -6.80 -32.38 7.71
N LYS A 338 -6.78 -31.63 6.60
CA LYS A 338 -7.11 -32.24 5.29
C LYS A 338 -5.85 -32.91 4.69
N PRO A 339 -5.96 -34.15 4.17
CA PRO A 339 -4.84 -34.82 3.52
C PRO A 339 -4.34 -33.99 2.32
N ASN A 340 -3.03 -33.80 2.22
CA ASN A 340 -2.43 -33.07 1.11
C ASN A 340 -2.48 -33.92 -0.16
N PRO A 341 -3.23 -33.52 -1.20
CA PRO A 341 -3.38 -34.32 -2.42
C PRO A 341 -2.06 -34.52 -3.17
N ASN A 342 -1.04 -33.70 -2.89
CA ASN A 342 0.26 -33.79 -3.54
C ASN A 342 1.22 -34.77 -2.83
N GLN A 343 0.85 -35.32 -1.66
CA GLN A 343 1.70 -36.23 -0.90
C GLN A 343 1.77 -37.62 -1.57
N LEU A 344 2.98 -38.09 -1.89
CA LEU A 344 3.22 -39.39 -2.51
C LEU A 344 3.44 -40.48 -1.44
N SER A 345 2.83 -41.65 -1.58
CA SER A 345 3.02 -42.75 -0.62
C SER A 345 4.39 -43.43 -0.79
N ASN A 346 5.12 -43.63 0.31
CA ASN A 346 6.45 -44.24 0.36
C ASN A 346 6.42 -45.78 0.47
N ASN A 347 5.40 -46.46 -0.07
CA ASN A 347 5.29 -47.92 0.05
C ASN A 347 6.03 -48.67 -1.08
N VAL A 348 7.31 -48.97 -0.86
CA VAL A 348 7.99 -50.09 -1.53
C VAL A 348 8.62 -50.95 -0.43
N LYS A 349 8.11 -52.18 -0.24
CA LYS A 349 8.80 -53.21 0.54
C LYS A 349 10.05 -53.65 -0.22
N PRO A 350 11.25 -53.67 0.39
CA PRO A 350 12.43 -54.25 -0.24
C PRO A 350 12.30 -55.78 -0.20
N ALA A 351 12.15 -56.43 -1.36
CA ALA A 351 12.23 -57.87 -1.46
C ALA A 351 13.70 -58.29 -1.39
N LEU A 352 14.03 -59.05 -0.34
CA LEU A 352 15.33 -59.68 -0.12
C LEU A 352 15.69 -60.64 -1.27
N MET A 353 16.96 -60.56 -1.65
CA MET A 353 17.67 -61.54 -2.47
C MET A 353 17.74 -62.89 -1.75
N ASN A 354 17.27 -63.97 -2.38
CA ASN A 354 17.86 -65.29 -2.23
C ASN A 354 17.50 -66.22 -3.40
N GLY A 355 18.49 -66.96 -3.90
CA GLY A 355 18.40 -67.75 -5.12
C GLY A 355 17.84 -69.16 -4.93
N ALA A 356 17.23 -69.69 -5.99
CA ALA A 356 17.14 -71.12 -6.29
C ALA A 356 16.88 -71.29 -7.80
N ALA A 357 17.63 -72.21 -8.42
CA ALA A 357 17.60 -72.54 -9.83
C ALA A 357 16.32 -73.30 -10.24
N GLY A 358 15.88 -73.11 -11.49
CA GLY A 358 14.80 -73.89 -12.10
C GLY A 358 14.45 -73.42 -13.51
N ALA A 359 14.85 -74.22 -14.50
CA ALA A 359 14.78 -74.04 -15.96
C ALA A 359 13.42 -73.62 -16.57
N GLY A 360 13.49 -72.95 -17.74
CA GLY A 360 12.67 -73.34 -18.90
C GLY A 360 11.92 -72.25 -19.68
N VAL A 361 12.34 -72.07 -20.94
CA VAL A 361 11.61 -71.58 -22.15
C VAL A 361 11.70 -70.07 -22.51
N PRO A 362 12.21 -69.73 -23.72
CA PRO A 362 12.28 -68.35 -24.24
C PRO A 362 11.06 -67.96 -25.08
N GLY A 363 10.61 -66.69 -24.96
CA GLY A 363 9.61 -66.04 -25.81
C GLY A 363 10.02 -64.60 -26.20
N PRO A 364 9.49 -64.02 -27.29
CA PRO A 364 10.15 -62.96 -28.07
C PRO A 364 9.98 -61.53 -27.50
N PRO A 365 10.79 -60.55 -27.94
CA PRO A 365 10.90 -59.24 -27.32
C PRO A 365 9.80 -58.28 -27.79
N GLY A 366 9.14 -57.61 -26.85
CA GLY A 366 8.21 -56.53 -27.18
C GLY A 366 7.46 -55.97 -25.96
N SER A 367 7.78 -54.73 -25.60
CA SER A 367 7.03 -53.85 -24.68
C SER A 367 6.95 -54.28 -23.20
N GLY A 368 8.10 -54.31 -22.52
CA GLY A 368 8.15 -54.18 -21.06
C GLY A 368 8.36 -52.71 -20.67
N GLN A 369 7.34 -52.05 -20.14
CA GLN A 369 7.51 -50.79 -19.41
C GLN A 369 8.36 -51.08 -18.17
N THR A 370 9.58 -50.54 -18.14
CA THR A 370 10.36 -50.45 -16.90
C THR A 370 9.68 -49.43 -15.96
N PRO A 371 9.39 -49.79 -14.70
CA PRO A 371 8.96 -48.80 -13.71
C PRO A 371 10.16 -47.90 -13.41
N ILE A 372 10.06 -46.61 -13.75
CA ILE A 372 11.11 -45.61 -13.52
C ILE A 372 11.22 -45.34 -12.02
N LEU A 373 12.08 -46.09 -11.35
CA LEU A 373 12.65 -45.77 -10.05
C LEU A 373 13.55 -44.53 -10.19
N GLY A 374 13.37 -43.51 -9.34
CA GLY A 374 14.49 -42.66 -8.92
C GLY A 374 14.68 -41.26 -9.53
N ARG A 375 13.65 -40.52 -9.95
CA ARG A 375 13.85 -39.08 -10.27
C ARG A 375 14.30 -38.30 -9.02
N ALA A 376 15.40 -37.57 -9.08
CA ALA A 376 15.84 -36.73 -7.97
C ALA A 376 14.85 -35.56 -7.72
N CYS A 377 14.97 -34.90 -6.57
CA CYS A 377 14.22 -33.67 -6.28
C CYS A 377 14.50 -32.60 -7.33
N GLU A 378 13.46 -32.01 -7.92
CA GLU A 378 13.62 -31.00 -8.99
C GLU A 378 14.35 -29.73 -8.51
N SER A 379 14.34 -29.45 -7.21
CA SER A 379 14.95 -28.24 -6.63
C SER A 379 16.34 -28.45 -6.06
N CYS A 380 16.67 -29.60 -5.49
CA CYS A 380 17.96 -29.81 -4.82
C CYS A 380 18.69 -31.07 -5.27
N TYR A 381 18.12 -31.80 -6.22
CA TYR A 381 18.66 -33.02 -6.80
C TYR A 381 18.99 -34.14 -5.79
N THR A 382 18.46 -34.05 -4.56
CA THR A 382 18.52 -35.18 -3.62
C THR A 382 17.71 -36.35 -4.13
N SER A 383 18.21 -37.57 -3.96
CA SER A 383 17.49 -38.82 -4.21
C SER A 383 16.84 -39.38 -2.94
N SER A 384 17.10 -38.77 -1.78
CA SER A 384 16.58 -39.21 -0.48
C SER A 384 15.69 -38.14 0.16
N SER A 385 14.52 -38.56 0.62
CA SER A 385 13.62 -37.75 1.44
C SER A 385 12.67 -38.64 2.23
N TYR A 386 12.33 -38.24 3.45
CA TYR A 386 11.34 -38.94 4.28
C TYR A 386 9.93 -38.87 3.68
N GLN A 387 9.65 -37.85 2.87
CA GLN A 387 8.36 -37.65 2.22
C GLN A 387 8.56 -36.96 0.87
N TRP A 388 7.86 -37.46 -0.14
CA TRP A 388 7.86 -36.89 -1.49
C TRP A 388 6.53 -36.21 -1.79
N TYR A 389 6.59 -35.11 -2.54
CA TYR A 389 5.42 -34.39 -3.02
C TYR A 389 5.47 -34.27 -4.53
N SER A 390 4.33 -34.54 -5.20
CA SER A 390 4.16 -34.23 -6.62
C SER A 390 4.11 -32.72 -6.83
N TRP A 391 4.73 -32.25 -7.91
CA TRP A 391 4.85 -30.84 -8.23
C TRP A 391 4.70 -30.64 -9.74
N GLY A 392 3.92 -29.64 -10.15
CA GLY A 392 3.66 -29.35 -11.55
C GLY A 392 2.62 -30.26 -12.21
N PRO A 393 2.45 -30.16 -13.55
CA PRO A 393 1.46 -30.92 -14.30
C PRO A 393 1.65 -32.44 -14.18
N PRO A 394 0.55 -33.25 -14.07
CA PRO A 394 0.64 -34.69 -13.86
C PRO A 394 1.44 -35.45 -14.92
N ASN A 395 1.48 -34.93 -16.15
CA ASN A 395 2.22 -35.50 -17.28
C ASN A 395 3.74 -35.35 -17.16
N MET A 396 4.25 -34.42 -16.35
CA MET A 396 5.69 -34.18 -16.17
C MET A 396 6.29 -35.00 -15.01
N GLN A 397 5.44 -35.51 -14.11
CA GLN A 397 5.84 -36.34 -12.95
C GLN A 397 6.97 -35.72 -12.11
N CYS A 398 7.06 -34.39 -12.05
CA CYS A 398 8.07 -33.72 -11.24
C CYS A 398 7.73 -33.90 -9.75
N ARG A 399 8.78 -34.01 -8.92
CA ARG A 399 8.62 -34.20 -7.48
C ARG A 399 9.62 -33.39 -6.67
N LEU A 400 9.20 -33.00 -5.47
CA LEU A 400 10.02 -32.30 -4.49
C LEU A 400 10.19 -33.15 -3.24
N CYS A 401 11.39 -33.10 -2.66
CA CYS A 401 11.62 -33.60 -1.31
C CYS A 401 10.89 -32.71 -0.29
N ALA A 402 10.67 -33.20 0.92
CA ALA A 402 9.88 -32.48 1.92
C ALA A 402 10.40 -31.06 2.24
N SER A 403 11.72 -30.86 2.33
CA SER A 403 12.29 -29.54 2.59
C SER A 403 12.07 -28.56 1.42
N CYS A 404 12.19 -29.04 0.17
CA CYS A 404 11.95 -28.20 -1.01
C CYS A 404 10.45 -27.95 -1.23
N TRP A 405 9.57 -28.88 -0.83
CA TRP A 405 8.13 -28.65 -0.82
C TRP A 405 7.75 -27.53 0.16
N THR A 406 8.26 -27.58 1.40
CA THR A 406 8.03 -26.52 2.39
C THR A 406 8.58 -25.18 1.92
N TYR A 407 9.78 -25.17 1.33
CA TYR A 407 10.36 -23.97 0.73
C TYR A 407 9.46 -23.41 -0.38
N TRP A 408 9.05 -24.24 -1.33
CA TRP A 408 8.16 -23.83 -2.41
C TRP A 408 6.81 -23.34 -1.89
N LYS A 409 6.24 -23.96 -0.85
CA LYS A 409 5.00 -23.48 -0.21
C LYS A 409 5.17 -22.08 0.39
N LYS A 410 6.29 -21.79 1.05
CA LYS A 410 6.54 -20.50 1.73
C LYS A 410 6.97 -19.38 0.77
N TYR A 411 7.82 -19.69 -0.21
CA TYR A 411 8.48 -18.69 -1.06
C TYR A 411 7.95 -18.66 -2.51
N GLY A 412 7.22 -19.70 -2.94
CA GLY A 412 6.59 -19.74 -4.26
C GLY A 412 7.50 -20.10 -5.44
N GLY A 413 8.79 -20.36 -5.18
CA GLY A 413 9.81 -20.76 -6.16
C GLY A 413 10.67 -21.93 -5.69
N LEU A 414 11.48 -22.50 -6.58
CA LEU A 414 12.43 -23.58 -6.26
C LEU A 414 13.73 -22.98 -5.68
N LYS A 415 14.37 -23.70 -4.76
CA LYS A 415 15.58 -23.25 -4.04
C LYS A 415 16.81 -23.09 -4.95
N MET A 416 16.83 -23.79 -6.08
CA MET A 416 17.84 -23.69 -7.13
C MET A 416 17.16 -23.33 -8.46
N PRO A 417 17.85 -22.60 -9.36
CA PRO A 417 17.35 -22.33 -10.71
C PRO A 417 17.14 -23.63 -11.50
N THR A 418 16.07 -23.71 -12.27
CA THR A 418 15.82 -24.85 -13.18
C THR A 418 16.67 -24.68 -14.44
N ARG A 419 17.19 -25.77 -15.03
CA ARG A 419 18.12 -25.76 -16.19
C ARG A 419 17.58 -25.05 -17.46
N LEU A 420 16.32 -24.64 -17.47
CA LEU A 420 15.64 -24.00 -18.62
C LEU A 420 15.60 -22.47 -18.54
N ASP A 421 15.90 -21.85 -17.39
CA ASP A 421 15.81 -20.39 -17.21
C ASP A 421 17.13 -19.65 -17.49
N GLY A 422 18.19 -20.37 -17.88
CA GLY A 422 19.52 -19.82 -18.14
C GLY A 422 19.90 -19.90 -19.61
N GLU A 423 19.27 -19.11 -20.48
CA GLU A 423 19.80 -18.85 -21.81
C GLU A 423 20.20 -17.37 -21.89
N SER A 424 21.45 -17.08 -21.48
CA SER A 424 22.27 -15.95 -21.94
C SER A 424 23.72 -16.13 -21.48
N THR A 425 24.61 -16.12 -22.46
CA THR A 425 26.08 -15.86 -22.40
C THR A 425 27.05 -16.99 -21.98
N GLU A 426 27.76 -17.47 -23.02
CA GLU A 426 29.16 -17.96 -23.06
C GLU A 426 29.51 -19.35 -22.49
N ASN A 427 29.50 -20.37 -23.37
CA ASN A 427 30.62 -21.33 -23.56
C ASN A 427 30.32 -22.38 -24.66
N PRO A 428 31.11 -22.48 -25.76
CA PRO A 428 30.81 -23.34 -26.90
C PRO A 428 31.58 -24.68 -26.91
N HIS A 429 31.59 -25.44 -25.81
CA HIS A 429 32.15 -26.81 -25.83
C HIS A 429 31.41 -27.77 -24.90
N LEU A 430 30.32 -28.36 -25.41
CA LEU A 430 29.86 -29.74 -25.15
C LEU A 430 28.46 -29.94 -25.75
N ILE A 431 28.39 -30.05 -27.08
CA ILE A 431 27.18 -30.51 -27.76
C ILE A 431 27.57 -31.68 -28.66
N THR A 432 27.44 -32.89 -28.14
CA THR A 432 27.38 -34.11 -28.96
C THR A 432 26.47 -35.12 -28.30
N LEU A 433 25.18 -35.07 -28.65
CA LEU A 433 24.30 -36.21 -28.93
C LEU A 433 22.92 -35.67 -29.30
N VAL A 434 22.70 -35.53 -30.61
CA VAL A 434 21.38 -35.33 -31.22
C VAL A 434 20.86 -36.71 -31.62
N ILE A 435 19.52 -36.82 -31.71
CA ILE A 435 18.69 -37.56 -32.70
C ILE A 435 17.53 -38.37 -32.01
N PRO A 436 16.27 -38.37 -32.51
CA PRO A 436 15.52 -37.31 -33.22
C PRO A 436 13.96 -37.34 -33.05
N HIS A 437 13.27 -36.36 -33.64
CA HIS A 437 11.89 -36.35 -34.16
C HIS A 437 10.66 -36.75 -33.29
N GLY A 438 9.75 -35.79 -33.11
CA GLY A 438 8.33 -36.01 -32.84
C GLY A 438 7.54 -34.70 -32.81
N LEU A 439 6.67 -34.47 -33.79
CA LEU A 439 5.79 -33.30 -33.92
C LEU A 439 4.83 -33.13 -32.72
N PRO A 440 4.44 -31.91 -32.29
CA PRO A 440 3.40 -31.74 -31.29
C PRO A 440 2.00 -31.89 -31.90
N LEU A 441 1.30 -32.93 -31.48
CA LEU A 441 -0.13 -33.14 -31.70
C LEU A 441 -0.94 -32.22 -30.77
N ARG A 442 -1.86 -31.42 -31.34
CA ARG A 442 -2.82 -30.62 -30.57
C ARG A 442 -3.95 -31.50 -30.04
N HIS A 443 -4.33 -31.34 -28.77
CA HIS A 443 -5.70 -31.57 -28.32
C HIS A 443 -6.20 -30.48 -27.39
N SER A 444 -7.32 -29.89 -27.82
CA SER A 444 -8.20 -28.95 -27.13
C SER A 444 -9.29 -29.70 -26.36
N GLY A 445 -9.65 -29.24 -25.15
CA GLY A 445 -10.85 -29.71 -24.47
C GLY A 445 -11.18 -28.97 -23.16
N SER A 446 -11.85 -27.81 -23.24
CA SER A 446 -12.92 -27.40 -22.30
C SER A 446 -13.63 -26.10 -22.74
N PRO A 447 -14.97 -25.99 -22.56
CA PRO A 447 -15.76 -24.86 -23.08
C PRO A 447 -16.04 -23.73 -22.07
N LYS A 448 -15.87 -22.50 -22.57
CA LYS A 448 -16.65 -21.23 -22.36
C LYS A 448 -16.74 -20.69 -20.91
N PHE A 449 -16.17 -19.54 -20.55
CA PHE A 449 -16.28 -18.21 -21.17
C PHE A 449 -14.91 -17.54 -21.35
N ALA A 450 -14.51 -17.27 -22.60
CA ALA A 450 -13.37 -16.40 -22.88
C ALA A 450 -13.69 -15.54 -24.09
N VAL A 451 -13.74 -14.22 -23.86
CA VAL A 451 -13.62 -13.21 -24.92
C VAL A 451 -12.37 -13.56 -25.71
N LYS A 452 -12.48 -13.70 -27.05
CA LYS A 452 -11.38 -14.12 -27.94
C LYS A 452 -10.11 -13.29 -27.67
N THR A 453 -9.19 -13.86 -26.90
CA THR A 453 -7.86 -13.32 -26.68
C THR A 453 -7.04 -13.54 -27.95
N ARG A 454 -6.28 -12.51 -28.33
CA ARG A 454 -5.36 -12.52 -29.47
C ARG A 454 -4.44 -13.74 -29.35
N GLN A 455 -4.40 -14.62 -30.36
CA GLN A 455 -3.41 -15.69 -30.42
C GLN A 455 -2.02 -15.05 -30.51
N ALA A 456 -1.15 -15.37 -29.55
CA ALA A 456 0.26 -15.02 -29.63
C ALA A 456 0.92 -15.85 -30.74
N PHE A 457 1.66 -15.20 -31.63
CA PHE A 457 2.48 -15.85 -32.65
C PHE A 457 3.83 -15.16 -32.74
N TYR A 458 4.86 -15.93 -33.07
CA TYR A 458 6.19 -15.44 -33.39
C TYR A 458 6.40 -15.50 -34.90
N LEU A 459 6.85 -14.40 -35.51
CA LEU A 459 7.10 -14.33 -36.95
C LEU A 459 8.54 -13.89 -37.21
N GLN A 460 9.39 -14.83 -37.61
CA GLN A 460 10.71 -14.54 -38.16
C GLN A 460 10.67 -14.72 -39.68
N THR A 461 10.78 -13.61 -40.42
CA THR A 461 10.75 -13.67 -41.89
C THR A 461 12.03 -14.27 -42.45
N THR A 462 11.92 -15.18 -43.43
CA THR A 462 13.08 -15.75 -44.14
C THR A 462 13.69 -14.74 -45.11
N ALA A 463 14.95 -14.95 -45.52
CA ALA A 463 15.63 -14.10 -46.51
C ALA A 463 14.88 -14.08 -47.86
N LEU A 464 14.33 -15.23 -48.27
CA LEU A 464 13.48 -15.34 -49.46
C LEU A 464 12.25 -14.44 -49.35
N THR A 465 11.53 -14.50 -48.23
CA THR A 465 10.33 -13.66 -47.98
C THR A 465 10.67 -12.16 -48.02
N ARG A 466 11.86 -11.76 -47.55
CA ARG A 466 12.34 -10.37 -47.64
C ARG A 466 12.60 -9.95 -49.09
N MET A 467 13.22 -10.82 -49.89
CA MET A 467 13.52 -10.56 -51.29
C MET A 467 12.25 -10.51 -52.15
N THR A 468 11.28 -11.41 -51.92
CA THR A 468 9.98 -11.41 -52.60
C THR A 468 9.22 -10.09 -52.47
N ARG A 469 9.32 -9.41 -51.31
CA ARG A 469 8.70 -8.08 -51.11
C ARG A 469 9.29 -6.97 -51.99
N ARG A 470 10.52 -7.14 -52.47
CA ARG A 470 11.19 -6.21 -53.40
C ARG A 470 10.94 -6.58 -54.85
N LEU A 471 10.94 -7.87 -55.17
CA LEU A 471 10.73 -8.36 -56.54
C LEU A 471 9.28 -8.19 -57.01
N CYS A 472 8.31 -8.58 -56.19
CA CYS A 472 6.88 -8.48 -56.52
C CYS A 472 6.27 -7.15 -56.03
N GLN A 473 6.96 -6.02 -56.26
CA GLN A 473 6.56 -4.71 -55.71
C GLN A 473 5.25 -4.19 -56.35
N ASP A 474 5.02 -4.55 -57.61
CA ASP A 474 3.82 -4.33 -58.40
C ASP A 474 2.60 -5.10 -57.88
N ILE A 475 2.79 -6.34 -57.41
CA ILE A 475 1.74 -7.19 -56.83
C ILE A 475 1.49 -6.85 -55.35
N ILE A 476 2.55 -6.70 -54.56
CA ILE A 476 2.47 -6.45 -53.11
C ILE A 476 2.11 -4.99 -52.82
N ARG A 477 2.45 -4.05 -53.71
CA ARG A 477 2.17 -2.60 -53.56
C ARG A 477 2.41 -2.13 -52.11
N PRO A 478 3.66 -2.22 -51.60
CA PRO A 478 3.94 -2.10 -50.16
C PRO A 478 3.45 -0.77 -49.54
N ARG A 479 3.46 0.34 -50.28
CA ARG A 479 2.91 1.63 -49.82
C ARG A 479 1.38 1.64 -49.66
N TYR A 480 0.67 0.81 -50.41
CA TYR A 480 -0.78 0.66 -50.34
C TYR A 480 -1.14 -0.28 -49.18
N LEU A 481 -0.55 -1.49 -49.13
CA LEU A 481 -0.85 -2.46 -48.07
C LEU A 481 -0.37 -2.04 -46.67
N ALA A 482 0.68 -1.22 -46.57
CA ALA A 482 1.08 -0.63 -45.29
C ALA A 482 -0.01 0.26 -44.67
N ARG A 483 -0.89 0.84 -45.50
CA ARG A 483 -2.04 1.66 -45.08
C ARG A 483 -3.36 0.88 -45.00
N HIS A 484 -3.35 -0.40 -45.41
CA HIS A 484 -4.52 -1.27 -45.44
C HIS A 484 -4.21 -2.64 -44.77
N PRO A 485 -3.97 -2.67 -43.45
CA PRO A 485 -3.47 -3.85 -42.74
C PRO A 485 -4.44 -5.04 -42.69
N TYR A 486 -5.72 -4.81 -42.99
CA TYR A 486 -6.77 -5.83 -42.99
C TYR A 486 -7.05 -6.42 -44.38
N LEU A 487 -6.40 -5.91 -45.44
CA LEU A 487 -6.57 -6.42 -46.79
C LEU A 487 -5.65 -7.63 -47.02
N PRO A 488 -6.18 -8.82 -47.39
CA PRO A 488 -5.34 -9.99 -47.59
C PRO A 488 -4.43 -9.83 -48.81
N VAL A 489 -3.17 -10.22 -48.66
CA VAL A 489 -2.19 -10.23 -49.75
C VAL A 489 -2.45 -11.44 -50.65
N ASN A 490 -2.43 -11.26 -51.96
CA ASN A 490 -2.59 -12.35 -52.93
C ASN A 490 -1.33 -13.25 -52.96
N THR A 491 -1.25 -14.19 -52.02
CA THR A 491 -0.11 -15.10 -51.88
C THR A 491 0.04 -16.09 -53.05
N ALA A 492 -1.01 -16.34 -53.82
CA ALA A 492 -0.97 -17.22 -54.98
C ALA A 492 -0.25 -16.56 -56.16
N ALA A 493 -0.58 -15.31 -56.47
CA ALA A 493 0.09 -14.52 -57.51
C ALA A 493 1.59 -14.36 -57.20
N ILE A 494 1.94 -14.04 -55.95
CA ILE A 494 3.33 -13.89 -55.51
C ILE A 494 4.13 -15.19 -55.69
N LYS A 495 3.52 -16.34 -55.38
CA LYS A 495 4.15 -17.66 -55.54
C LYS A 495 4.29 -18.08 -57.01
N ALA A 496 3.43 -17.59 -57.90
CA ALA A 496 3.53 -17.84 -59.34
C ALA A 496 4.66 -17.01 -59.95
N GLU A 497 4.74 -15.72 -59.63
CA GLU A 497 5.78 -14.78 -60.07
C GLU A 497 7.18 -15.28 -59.66
N CYS A 498 7.33 -15.75 -58.42
CA CYS A 498 8.60 -16.22 -57.86
C CYS A 498 9.06 -17.60 -58.35
N LYS A 499 8.25 -18.30 -59.18
CA LYS A 499 8.59 -19.63 -59.75
C LYS A 499 9.06 -19.57 -61.21
N GLY A 500 9.08 -18.39 -61.84
CA GLY A 500 9.56 -18.20 -63.21
C GLY A 500 11.09 -18.19 -63.34
N PRO A 501 11.66 -18.62 -64.48
CA PRO A 501 13.11 -18.69 -64.69
C PRO A 501 13.65 -17.31 -65.11
N VAL A 502 13.77 -16.38 -64.16
CA VAL A 502 14.59 -15.17 -64.31
C VAL A 502 15.37 -14.95 -63.01
N PHE A 503 16.25 -15.89 -62.70
CA PHE A 503 17.32 -15.70 -61.73
C PHE A 503 18.49 -15.05 -62.46
N LEU A 504 18.49 -13.72 -62.64
CA LEU A 504 19.71 -12.93 -62.89
C LEU A 504 19.43 -11.43 -62.76
N ILE A 505 20.15 -10.84 -61.81
CA ILE A 505 20.70 -9.47 -61.79
C ILE A 505 19.70 -8.33 -62.00
N THR A 506 19.38 -7.64 -60.90
CA THR A 506 19.46 -6.18 -60.91
C THR A 506 19.83 -5.68 -59.51
N CYS A 507 21.06 -5.18 -59.38
CA CYS A 507 21.47 -4.34 -58.26
C CYS A 507 20.62 -3.08 -58.27
N LEU A 508 19.77 -2.90 -57.26
CA LEU A 508 19.16 -1.60 -56.99
C LEU A 508 19.95 -0.90 -55.89
N VAL A 509 20.69 0.10 -56.35
CA VAL A 509 21.44 1.11 -55.61
C VAL A 509 20.61 1.63 -54.43
N LEU A 510 21.17 1.57 -53.21
CA LEU A 510 20.68 2.35 -52.09
C LEU A 510 20.88 3.83 -52.42
N THR A 511 19.80 4.55 -52.75
CA THR A 511 19.82 6.01 -52.67
C THR A 511 19.97 6.38 -51.19
N PRO A 512 20.98 7.18 -50.81
CA PRO A 512 21.11 7.64 -49.44
C PRO A 512 19.85 8.40 -49.03
N SER A 513 19.40 8.18 -47.80
CA SER A 513 18.37 8.99 -47.16
C SER A 513 18.85 10.44 -47.11
N LEU A 514 18.11 11.36 -47.73
CA LEU A 514 18.32 12.79 -47.52
C LEU A 514 18.22 13.09 -46.01
N PRO A 515 19.19 13.81 -45.42
CA PRO A 515 19.09 14.26 -44.05
C PRO A 515 17.90 15.23 -43.91
N SER A 516 17.35 15.31 -42.71
CA SER A 516 16.12 15.98 -42.30
C SER A 516 15.89 17.38 -42.92
N ILE A 517 15.26 17.46 -44.10
CA ILE A 517 14.69 18.70 -44.69
C ILE A 517 13.18 18.81 -44.39
N SER A 518 12.68 18.11 -43.36
CA SER A 518 11.25 18.14 -43.04
C SER A 518 10.78 19.48 -42.47
N VAL A 519 11.69 20.32 -41.94
CA VAL A 519 11.34 21.64 -41.37
C VAL A 519 11.08 22.66 -42.48
N HIS A 520 11.94 22.74 -43.50
CA HIS A 520 11.79 23.73 -44.58
C HIS A 520 10.64 23.47 -45.56
N ILE A 521 10.24 22.21 -45.79
CA ILE A 521 9.07 21.91 -46.64
C ILE A 521 7.76 22.33 -45.96
N THR A 522 7.72 22.29 -44.62
CA THR A 522 6.53 22.67 -43.84
C THR A 522 6.39 24.18 -43.72
N GLU A 523 7.50 24.93 -43.71
CA GLU A 523 7.52 26.40 -43.76
C GLU A 523 7.14 26.96 -45.14
N ALA A 524 7.48 26.27 -46.22
CA ALA A 524 7.16 26.71 -47.59
C ALA A 524 5.67 26.52 -47.98
N HIS A 525 4.94 25.66 -47.26
CA HIS A 525 3.53 25.37 -47.51
C HIS A 525 2.71 25.27 -46.20
N PRO A 526 2.40 26.40 -45.54
CA PRO A 526 1.57 26.40 -44.34
C PRO A 526 0.15 25.92 -44.65
N CYS A 527 -0.39 25.06 -43.78
CA CYS A 527 -1.77 24.58 -43.87
C CYS A 527 -2.73 25.73 -43.53
N PRO A 528 -3.69 26.10 -44.41
CA PRO A 528 -4.65 27.16 -44.10
C PRO A 528 -5.56 26.77 -42.93
N VAL A 529 -5.84 27.74 -42.06
CA VAL A 529 -6.68 27.60 -40.86
C VAL A 529 -8.06 27.08 -41.27
N LYS A 530 -8.48 25.95 -40.67
CA LYS A 530 -9.83 25.40 -40.86
C LYS A 530 -10.86 26.41 -40.34
N PRO A 531 -11.91 26.75 -41.12
CA PRO A 531 -13.00 27.58 -40.61
C PRO A 531 -13.80 26.80 -39.54
N ASP A 532 -14.20 27.51 -38.49
CA ASP A 532 -15.04 26.98 -37.43
C ASP A 532 -16.38 26.45 -37.98
N PRO A 533 -16.91 25.34 -37.44
CA PRO A 533 -18.18 24.80 -37.90
C PRO A 533 -19.33 25.75 -37.52
N PRO A 534 -20.33 25.95 -38.40
CA PRO A 534 -21.40 26.90 -38.15
C PRO A 534 -22.35 26.43 -37.04
N ALA A 535 -22.82 27.38 -36.25
CA ALA A 535 -23.84 27.20 -35.23
C ALA A 535 -25.16 26.68 -35.84
N ARG A 536 -25.65 25.52 -35.38
CA ARG A 536 -26.97 24.99 -35.75
C ARG A 536 -28.00 25.39 -34.70
N GLY A 537 -28.93 26.25 -35.09
CA GLY A 537 -30.22 26.44 -34.41
C GLY A 537 -31.30 25.48 -34.94
N GLY A 538 -32.23 25.12 -34.05
CA GLY A 538 -33.67 24.94 -34.35
C GLY A 538 -34.16 23.64 -34.98
N SER A 539 -34.48 22.65 -34.12
CA SER A 539 -35.65 21.73 -34.11
C SER A 539 -36.20 21.08 -35.41
N ILE A 540 -36.35 19.75 -35.43
CA ILE A 540 -37.65 19.04 -35.24
C ILE A 540 -37.41 17.52 -35.03
N SER A 541 -38.26 17.00 -34.16
CA SER A 541 -38.35 15.72 -33.44
C SER A 541 -38.66 14.44 -34.23
N THR A 542 -38.13 13.31 -33.73
CA THR A 542 -38.77 12.00 -33.39
C THR A 542 -37.62 11.00 -33.22
N GLY A 543 -37.46 10.14 -32.21
CA GLY A 543 -38.19 9.74 -31.03
C GLY A 543 -37.48 8.48 -30.50
N SER A 544 -37.33 8.37 -29.17
CA SER A 544 -36.94 7.16 -28.42
C SER A 544 -35.53 6.57 -28.65
N LEU A 545 -34.62 6.82 -27.71
CA LEU A 545 -33.86 5.82 -26.95
C LEU A 545 -33.07 6.56 -25.83
N THR A 546 -33.28 6.15 -24.59
CA THR A 546 -32.76 6.77 -23.35
C THR A 546 -31.23 6.75 -23.25
N PRO A 547 -30.55 7.89 -22.97
CA PRO A 547 -29.13 7.92 -22.62
C PRO A 547 -28.92 7.64 -21.12
N ILE A 548 -27.98 6.74 -20.83
CA ILE A 548 -27.45 6.47 -19.49
C ILE A 548 -26.76 7.76 -18.97
N LYS A 549 -27.20 8.25 -17.81
CA LYS A 549 -26.56 9.36 -17.09
C LYS A 549 -25.08 9.05 -16.86
N ALA A 550 -24.20 9.89 -17.39
CA ALA A 550 -22.81 9.98 -16.92
C ALA A 550 -22.79 10.76 -15.60
N SER A 551 -22.30 10.12 -14.55
CA SER A 551 -22.04 10.74 -13.24
C SER A 551 -20.91 11.77 -13.33
N PRO A 552 -20.89 12.80 -12.47
CA PRO A 552 -19.89 13.85 -12.50
C PRO A 552 -18.48 13.32 -12.18
N ILE A 553 -17.48 13.91 -12.84
CA ILE A 553 -16.05 13.68 -12.61
C ILE A 553 -15.72 14.20 -11.21
N LEU A 554 -15.61 13.30 -10.24
CA LEU A 554 -15.03 13.56 -8.93
C LEU A 554 -13.51 13.61 -9.07
N ASN A 555 -12.94 14.77 -8.76
CA ASN A 555 -11.52 14.99 -8.59
C ASN A 555 -11.05 14.28 -7.31
N ASN A 556 -10.67 13.00 -7.40
CA ASN A 556 -10.07 12.28 -6.27
C ASN A 556 -8.57 12.63 -6.18
N GLY A 557 -8.28 13.77 -5.55
CA GLY A 557 -6.99 13.94 -4.87
C GLY A 557 -6.85 12.82 -3.83
N SER A 558 -5.85 11.96 -3.99
CA SER A 558 -5.61 10.84 -3.09
C SER A 558 -5.05 11.35 -1.75
N PRO A 559 -5.53 10.86 -0.58
CA PRO A 559 -4.94 11.18 0.70
C PRO A 559 -3.57 10.49 0.84
N THR A 560 -2.58 11.24 1.32
CA THR A 560 -1.27 10.73 1.73
C THR A 560 -1.39 9.72 2.87
N ILE A 561 -0.61 8.63 2.81
CA ILE A 561 -0.53 7.53 3.80
C ILE A 561 0.12 7.94 5.15
N LEU A 562 0.27 9.23 5.44
CA LEU A 562 0.59 9.68 6.79
C LEU A 562 -0.72 9.87 7.58
N GLY A 563 -1.30 8.76 8.02
CA GLY A 563 -2.17 8.79 9.19
C GLY A 563 -1.37 9.36 10.36
N LYS A 564 -1.96 10.31 11.09
CA LYS A 564 -1.37 10.93 12.30
C LYS A 564 -0.84 9.84 13.25
N ARG A 565 0.47 9.62 13.26
CA ARG A 565 1.15 8.75 14.23
C ARG A 565 1.41 9.56 15.49
N THR A 566 0.95 9.06 16.63
CA THR A 566 1.20 9.65 17.95
C THR A 566 2.68 9.50 18.31
N TYR A 567 3.24 10.51 18.99
CA TYR A 567 4.66 10.68 19.34
C TYR A 567 5.30 9.52 20.14
N GLU A 568 4.51 8.61 20.72
CA GLU A 568 4.98 7.54 21.61
C GLU A 568 5.57 6.31 20.88
N GLN A 569 5.48 6.23 19.55
CA GLN A 569 5.97 5.06 18.81
C GLN A 569 7.46 5.11 18.41
N HIS A 570 8.19 6.17 18.78
CA HIS A 570 9.59 6.32 18.38
C HIS A 570 10.60 5.79 19.41
N ASN A 571 10.23 5.60 20.68
CA ASN A 571 11.17 5.18 21.73
C ASN A 571 10.73 3.87 22.36
N GLY A 572 11.42 2.78 22.01
CA GLY A 572 11.37 1.54 22.77
C GLY A 572 12.00 1.75 24.14
N LEU A 573 11.17 1.75 25.18
CA LEU A 573 11.58 1.52 26.57
C LEU A 573 10.53 0.62 27.22
N ASP A 574 10.63 -0.68 26.93
CA ASP A 574 10.13 -1.71 27.84
C ASP A 574 11.16 -1.84 28.96
N GLY A 575 10.86 -1.29 30.14
CA GLY A 575 11.70 -1.39 31.33
C GLY A 575 10.83 -1.45 32.58
N GLU A 576 10.81 -2.61 33.23
CA GLU A 576 10.07 -2.91 34.46
C GLU A 576 10.37 -1.88 35.57
N CYS A 577 9.32 -1.23 36.07
CA CYS A 577 9.43 -0.35 37.24
C CYS A 577 9.51 -1.21 38.51
N THR A 578 10.73 -1.49 38.99
CA THR A 578 10.96 -1.97 40.35
C THR A 578 11.30 -0.79 41.26
N ASN A 579 10.50 -0.65 42.32
CA ASN A 579 10.69 0.29 43.41
C ASN A 579 12.12 0.30 43.94
N ARG A 580 12.82 1.45 43.87
CA ARG A 580 13.84 1.82 44.86
C ARG A 580 13.78 3.30 45.21
N THR A 581 13.88 3.49 46.51
CA THR A 581 13.79 4.67 47.36
C THR A 581 14.79 5.78 47.04
N ALA A 582 14.39 6.99 47.44
CA ALA A 582 15.12 8.24 47.45
C ALA A 582 16.54 8.18 48.05
N SER A 583 17.47 8.92 47.44
CA SER A 583 18.50 9.69 48.14
C SER A 583 19.23 10.67 47.19
N ASN A 584 19.23 11.94 47.60
CA ASN A 584 20.16 13.05 47.37
C ASN A 584 21.41 12.84 46.47
N PHE A 585 21.70 13.80 45.56
CA PHE A 585 22.79 14.80 45.69
C PHE A 585 23.04 15.58 44.37
N VAL A 586 22.96 16.92 44.48
CA VAL A 586 23.88 17.98 44.00
C VAL A 586 24.41 18.02 42.55
N SER A 587 24.14 19.18 41.94
CA SER A 587 24.93 20.04 41.01
C SER A 587 26.10 19.46 40.21
N ILE A 588 26.09 19.70 38.90
CA ILE A 588 26.87 20.76 38.21
C ILE A 588 25.98 21.36 37.11
#